data_AF-A0A914DKJ0-F1
#
_entry.id   AF-A0A914DKJ0-F1
#
_cell.length_a   1.000
_cell.length_b   1.000
_cell.length_c   1.000
_cell.angle_alpha   90.00
_cell.angle_beta   90.00
_cell.angle_gamma   90.00
#
_symmetry.space_group_name_H-M   'P 1'
#
loop_
_entity.id
_entity.type
_entity.pdbx_description
1 polymer ?
#
loop_
_entity_poly.entity_id
_entity_poly.type
_entity_poly.pdbx_seq_one_letter_code
_entity_poly.pdbx_strand_id
1 'polypeptide(L)' 'LNPNAGILDLLEDEKGNVQVPGLSRVKAPNTLKIMNILQEGNARRTQEPTAANKTSSRSHALLQV' A
#
# COMPACT_ATOMS: atom_id res chain seq x y z
N LEU A 1 1.85 3.33 -8.10
CA LEU A 1 1.62 2.09 -7.31
C LEU A 1 1.70 0.90 -8.28
N ASN A 2 2.45 -0.17 -7.99
CA ASN A 2 2.64 -1.31 -8.90
C ASN A 2 1.76 -2.53 -8.52
N PRO A 3 0.55 -2.69 -9.09
CA PRO A 3 -0.32 -3.83 -8.79
C PRO A 3 0.18 -5.15 -9.42
N ASN A 4 1.09 -5.09 -10.38
CA ASN A 4 1.63 -6.27 -11.06
C ASN A 4 2.81 -6.91 -10.33
N ALA A 5 3.20 -6.35 -9.17
CA ALA A 5 4.35 -6.84 -8.41
C ALA A 5 4.09 -8.21 -7.75
N GLY A 6 2.83 -8.66 -7.69
CA GLY A 6 2.47 -9.95 -7.09
C GLY A 6 2.68 -9.98 -5.58
N ILE A 7 3.07 -11.14 -5.06
CA ILE A 7 3.46 -11.32 -3.65
C ILE A 7 4.86 -10.74 -3.48
N LEU A 8 5.06 -9.91 -2.45
CA LEU A 8 6.36 -9.32 -2.11
C LEU A 8 6.95 -10.04 -0.89
N ASP A 9 8.21 -10.42 -0.97
CA ASP A 9 8.94 -11.05 0.12
C ASP A 9 9.52 -10.01 1.10
N LEU A 10 9.63 -10.40 2.37
CA LEU A 10 10.33 -9.66 3.42
C LEU A 10 11.75 -10.21 3.54
N LEU A 11 12.75 -9.35 3.34
CA LEU A 11 14.16 -9.68 3.47
C LEU A 11 14.80 -8.87 4.59
N GLU A 12 15.88 -9.37 5.18
CA GLU A 12 16.66 -8.70 6.21
C GLU A 12 18.10 -8.50 5.71
N ASP A 13 18.66 -7.30 5.90
CA ASP A 13 20.07 -7.04 5.57
C ASP A 13 21.02 -7.47 6.70
N GLU A 14 22.34 -7.44 6.46
CA GLU A 14 23.36 -7.83 7.44
C GLU A 14 23.35 -6.99 8.74
N LYS A 15 22.63 -5.86 8.74
CA LYS A 15 22.49 -4.96 9.89
C LYS A 15 21.15 -5.14 10.62
N GLY A 16 20.32 -6.08 10.18
CA GLY A 16 19.00 -6.34 10.74
C GLY A 16 17.89 -5.43 10.23
N ASN A 17 18.10 -4.68 9.15
CA ASN A 17 17.04 -3.84 8.58
C ASN A 17 16.15 -4.66 7.64
N VAL A 18 14.84 -4.57 7.85
CA VAL A 18 13.84 -5.21 7.00
C VAL A 18 13.66 -4.42 5.70
N GLN A 19 13.68 -5.11 4.58
CA GLN A 19 13.45 -4.60 3.24
C GLN A 19 12.35 -5.41 2.55
N VAL A 20 11.55 -4.73 1.73
CA VAL A 20 10.53 -5.37 0.87
C VAL A 20 10.87 -5.03 -0.58
N PRO A 21 11.64 -5.87 -1.29
CA PRO A 21 11.94 -5.66 -2.70
C PRO A 21 10.66 -5.53 -3.52
N GLY A 22 10.66 -4.67 -4.54
CA GLY A 22 9.48 -4.44 -5.38
C GLY A 22 8.39 -3.55 -4.75
N LEU A 23 8.50 -3.18 -3.48
CA LEU A 23 7.59 -2.22 -2.85
C LEU A 23 7.74 -0.84 -3.50
N SER A 24 6.64 -0.32 -4.04
CA SER A 24 6.61 0.99 -4.68
C SER A 24 6.79 2.11 -3.65
N ARG A 25 7.82 2.95 -3.81
CA ARG A 25 8.02 4.17 -3.02
C ARG A 25 7.64 5.40 -3.86
N VAL A 26 6.85 6.31 -3.28
CA VAL A 26 6.41 7.53 -3.97
C VAL A 26 6.78 8.73 -3.11
N LYS A 27 7.45 9.73 -3.71
CA LYS A 27 7.71 11.01 -3.04
C LYS A 27 6.44 11.86 -3.04
N ALA A 28 6.04 12.35 -1.88
CA ALA A 28 4.89 13.24 -1.73
C ALA A 28 5.34 14.57 -1.08
N PRO A 29 5.62 15.62 -1.88
CA PRO A 29 6.17 16.87 -1.36
C PRO A 29 5.15 17.76 -0.64
N ASN A 30 3.86 17.42 -0.71
CA ASN A 30 2.78 18.19 -0.10
C ASN A 30 1.57 17.30 0.23
N THR A 31 0.68 17.83 1.07
CA THR A 31 -0.52 17.14 1.55
C THR A 31 -1.46 16.73 0.41
N LEU A 32 -1.58 17.56 -0.63
CA LEU A 32 -2.42 17.22 -1.80
C LEU A 32 -1.94 15.95 -2.50
N LYS A 33 -0.62 15.79 -2.66
CA LYS A 33 -0.05 14.59 -3.26
C LYS A 33 -0.27 13.36 -2.38
N ILE A 34 -0.17 13.49 -1.06
CA ILE A 34 -0.49 12.39 -0.12
C ILE A 34 -1.95 11.96 -0.29
N MET A 35 -2.89 12.90 -0.28
CA MET A 35 -4.32 12.60 -0.41
C MET A 35 -4.65 11.90 -1.73
N ASN A 36 -4.06 12.34 -2.84
CA ASN A 36 -4.24 11.69 -4.14
C ASN A 36 -3.70 10.24 -4.14
N ILE A 37 -2.54 9.99 -3.52
CA ILE A 37 -1.96 8.65 -3.42
C ILE A 37 -2.85 7.74 -2.57
N LEU A 38 -3.43 8.25 -1.48
CA LEU A 38 -4.36 7.49 -0.64
C LEU A 38 -5.64 7.11 -1.38
N GLN A 39 -6.22 8.05 -2.13
CA GLN A 39 -7.40 7.78 -2.94
C GLN A 39 -7.11 6.74 -4.03
N GLU A 40 -5.98 6.86 -4.72
CA GLU A 40 -5.53 5.90 -5.73
C GLU A 40 -5.29 4.51 -5.13
N GLY A 41 -4.67 4.44 -3.95
CA GLY A 41 -4.44 3.19 -3.22
C GLY A 41 -5.74 2.51 -2.79
N ASN A 42 -6.69 3.29 -2.26
CA ASN A 42 -8.00 2.78 -1.85
C ASN A 42 -8.82 2.24 -3.04
N ALA A 43 -8.75 2.90 -4.19
CA ALA A 43 -9.43 2.45 -5.42
C ALA A 43 -8.86 1.13 -5.97
N ARG A 44 -7.58 0.84 -5.71
CA ARG A 44 -6.89 -0.38 -6.17
C ARG A 44 -6.99 -1.56 -5.20
N ARG A 45 -7.60 -1.37 -4.02
CA ARG A 45 -7.86 -2.47 -3.10
C ARG A 45 -8.93 -3.38 -3.70
N THR A 46 -8.71 -4.68 -3.62
CA THR A 46 -9.79 -5.67 -3.75
C THR A 46 -10.79 -5.42 -2.62
N GLN A 47 -11.92 -4.81 -2.98
CA GLN A 47 -13.06 -4.61 -2.10
C GLN A 47 -14.09 -5.67 -2.47
N GLU A 48 -14.34 -6.63 -1.59
CA GLU A 48 -15.57 -7.43 -1.72
C GLU A 48 -16.72 -6.62 -1.11
N PRO A 49 -17.74 -6.25 -1.89
CA PRO A 49 -18.89 -5.54 -1.37
C PRO A 49 -19.67 -6.48 -0.43
N THR A 50 -19.86 -6.08 0.82
CA THR A 50 -20.87 -6.65 1.71
C THR A 50 -21.83 -5.54 2.13
N ALA A 51 -23.13 -5.84 2.19
CA ALA A 51 -24.22 -4.88 2.36
C ALA A 51 -24.14 -4.02 3.65
N ALA A 52 -23.26 -4.35 4.60
CA ALA A 52 -23.14 -3.69 5.90
C ALA A 52 -21.96 -2.70 6.04
N ASN A 53 -20.96 -2.73 5.15
CA ASN A 53 -19.74 -1.92 5.32
C ASN A 53 -19.35 -1.20 4.02
N LYS A 54 -19.43 0.14 4.02
CA LYS A 54 -19.03 1.00 2.87
C LYS A 54 -17.53 0.94 2.54
N THR A 55 -16.71 0.43 3.46
CA THR A 55 -15.26 0.22 3.28
C THR A 55 -14.80 -0.90 4.23
N SER A 56 -15.22 -2.14 4.00
CA SER A 56 -14.56 -3.29 4.65
C SER A 56 -13.38 -3.75 3.82
N SER A 57 -12.25 -3.89 4.50
CA SER A 57 -10.95 -4.01 3.89
C SER A 57 -10.38 -5.36 4.35
N ARG A 58 -10.59 -6.45 3.58
CA ARG A 58 -10.03 -7.78 3.91
C ARG A 58 -8.49 -7.85 3.74
N SER A 59 -7.88 -6.78 3.22
CA SER A 59 -6.44 -6.59 3.16
C SER A 59 -5.94 -5.59 4.21
N HIS A 60 -4.72 -5.78 4.71
CA HIS A 60 -4.03 -4.81 5.55
C HIS A 60 -3.38 -3.75 4.64
N ALA A 61 -3.49 -2.47 5.00
CA ALA A 61 -2.82 -1.38 4.29
C ALA A 61 -1.80 -0.73 5.22
N LEU A 62 -0.59 -0.52 4.71
CA LEU A 62 0.50 0.14 5.42
C LEU A 62 0.85 1.43 4.68
N LEU A 63 0.88 2.54 5.41
CA LEU A 63 1.41 3.82 4.96
C LEU A 63 2.58 4.17 5.85
N GLN A 64 3.77 4.30 5.26
CA GLN A 64 4.96 4.79 5.94
C GLN A 64 5.27 6.19 5.39
N VAL A 65 5.40 7.17 6.30
CA VAL A 65 5.75 8.57 6.01
C VAL A 65 7.08 8.93 6.62
#